data_AF-A0A3N5WC29-F1
#
_entry.id   AF-A0A3N5WC29-F1
#
_cell.length_a   1.000
_cell.length_b   1.000
_cell.length_c   1.000
_cell.angle_alpha   90.00
_cell.angle_beta   90.00
_cell.angle_gamma   90.00
#
_symmetry.space_group_name_H-M   'P 1'
#
loop_
_entity.id
_entity.type
_entity.pdbx_description
1 polymer ?
#
loop_
_entity_poly.entity_id
_entity_poly.type
_entity_poly.pdbx_seq_one_letter_code
_entity_poly.pdbx_strand_id
1 'polypeptide(L)'
;LKPLDIVIPAGSMLNPEYPAAVVAGNVETSSCITNALYGALGVMASAQGTMNNFTFGNDRYQYYETIAGGSGAGDGFAGTACVQTHMTNSRLTDPEILEWRYPVRLDSFAIRRGSGGAGRWRGGDGAIRRVRFLETMTAAILSGHRRVPPYGMAGGLPGAVGRNTVQRADGSLIALDACASVDMHPGDVFIIETPGGGGYGAVE
;
A
#
# COMPACT_ATOMS: atom_id res chain seq x y z
N LEU A 1 10.25 27.15 -12.96
CA LEU A 1 9.32 26.11 -13.44
C LEU A 1 8.67 26.61 -14.73
N LYS A 2 8.61 25.78 -15.79
CA LYS A 2 7.80 26.12 -16.97
C LYS A 2 6.32 26.11 -16.54
N PRO A 3 5.47 27.03 -17.02
CA PRO A 3 4.06 27.01 -16.70
C PRO A 3 3.43 25.72 -17.25
N LEU A 4 2.64 25.04 -16.40
CA LEU A 4 1.82 23.91 -16.78
C LEU A 4 0.37 24.39 -16.86
N ASP A 5 -0.32 24.05 -17.95
CA ASP A 5 -1.78 24.17 -18.01
C ASP A 5 -2.40 22.91 -17.40
N ILE A 6 -3.20 23.08 -16.35
CA ILE A 6 -3.78 21.97 -15.59
C ILE A 6 -5.30 22.02 -15.76
N VAL A 7 -5.82 21.13 -16.60
CA VAL A 7 -7.25 21.00 -16.86
C VAL A 7 -7.84 19.91 -15.96
N ILE A 8 -8.63 20.32 -14.96
CA ILE A 8 -9.34 19.38 -14.06
C ILE A 8 -10.85 19.56 -14.24
N PRO A 9 -11.56 18.58 -14.83
CA PRO A 9 -13.00 18.67 -15.05
C PRO A 9 -13.77 18.84 -13.73
N ALA A 10 -14.76 19.74 -13.72
CA ALA A 10 -15.66 19.94 -12.58
C ALA A 10 -16.47 18.66 -12.27
N GLY A 11 -16.70 18.38 -10.99
CA GLY A 11 -17.40 17.18 -10.52
C GLY A 11 -16.62 15.87 -10.69
N SER A 12 -15.38 15.91 -11.17
CA SER A 12 -14.52 14.71 -11.28
C SER A 12 -13.98 14.29 -9.91
N MET A 13 -13.40 13.08 -9.84
CA MET A 13 -12.72 12.59 -8.63
C MET A 13 -11.61 13.55 -8.13
N LEU A 14 -11.03 14.36 -9.03
CA LEU A 14 -9.96 15.32 -8.72
C LEU A 14 -10.48 16.74 -8.45
N ASN A 15 -11.74 17.02 -8.74
CA ASN A 15 -12.42 18.28 -8.43
C ASN A 15 -13.85 17.98 -7.93
N PRO A 16 -13.97 17.33 -6.76
CA PRO A 16 -15.24 16.96 -6.19
C PRO A 16 -16.01 18.20 -5.70
N GLU A 17 -17.33 18.17 -5.84
CA GLU A 17 -18.21 19.21 -5.33
C GLU A 17 -18.80 18.81 -3.98
N TYR A 18 -18.94 19.75 -3.05
CA TYR A 18 -19.61 19.50 -1.77
C TYR A 18 -21.04 18.96 -2.02
N PRO A 19 -21.49 17.91 -1.31
CA PRO A 19 -20.92 17.27 -0.11
C PRO A 19 -20.12 15.98 -0.37
N ALA A 20 -19.51 15.81 -1.55
CA ALA A 20 -18.74 14.59 -1.86
C ALA A 20 -17.62 14.32 -0.83
N ALA A 21 -17.44 13.06 -0.46
CA ALA A 21 -16.42 12.64 0.49
C ALA A 21 -15.02 12.73 -0.16
N VAL A 22 -14.08 13.38 0.53
CA VAL A 22 -12.72 13.65 0.03
C VAL A 22 -11.61 13.01 0.87
N VAL A 23 -11.98 12.11 1.78
CA VAL A 23 -11.00 11.33 2.55
C VAL A 23 -10.16 10.48 1.59
N ALA A 24 -8.92 10.16 1.99
CA ALA A 24 -7.97 9.36 1.21
C ALA A 24 -7.33 10.04 -0.02
N GLY A 25 -7.48 11.36 -0.19
CA GLY A 25 -6.89 12.09 -1.33
C GLY A 25 -5.37 11.93 -1.45
N ASN A 26 -4.62 12.17 -0.37
CA ASN A 26 -3.15 12.06 -0.39
C ASN A 26 -2.67 10.61 -0.50
N VAL A 27 -3.35 9.70 0.20
CA VAL A 27 -2.86 8.33 0.44
C VAL A 27 -3.14 7.38 -0.71
N GLU A 28 -4.29 7.53 -1.37
CA GLU A 28 -4.73 6.65 -2.45
C GLU A 28 -4.77 7.41 -3.78
N THR A 29 -5.59 8.46 -3.87
CA THR A 29 -5.84 9.16 -5.15
C THR A 29 -4.55 9.77 -5.71
N SER A 30 -3.76 10.46 -4.89
CA SER A 30 -2.53 11.11 -5.34
C SER A 30 -1.45 10.10 -5.78
N SER A 31 -1.35 8.95 -5.11
CA SER A 31 -0.48 7.84 -5.50
C SER A 31 -0.88 7.28 -6.87
N CYS A 32 -2.19 7.11 -7.10
CA CYS A 32 -2.74 6.66 -8.38
C CYS A 32 -2.47 7.66 -9.51
N ILE A 33 -2.70 8.95 -9.29
CA ILE A 33 -2.41 10.01 -10.28
C ILE A 33 -0.91 10.01 -10.63
N THR A 34 -0.05 9.93 -9.61
CA THR A 34 1.41 9.94 -9.82
C THR A 34 1.84 8.77 -10.71
N ASN A 35 1.35 7.56 -10.43
CA ASN A 35 1.57 6.40 -11.31
C ASN A 35 1.01 6.67 -12.71
N ALA A 36 -0.23 7.15 -12.84
CA ALA A 36 -0.81 7.44 -14.16
C ALA A 36 0.04 8.42 -14.99
N LEU A 37 0.60 9.44 -14.37
CA LEU A 37 1.51 10.39 -15.03
C LEU A 37 2.82 9.74 -15.46
N TYR A 38 3.47 8.96 -14.59
CA TYR A 38 4.68 8.21 -14.97
C TYR A 38 4.43 7.20 -16.10
N GLY A 39 3.27 6.53 -16.04
CA GLY A 39 2.78 5.63 -17.08
C GLY A 39 2.60 6.34 -18.42
N ALA A 40 1.89 7.46 -18.43
CA ALA A 40 1.63 8.25 -19.63
C ALA A 40 2.91 8.83 -20.25
N LEU A 41 3.89 9.20 -19.43
CA LEU A 41 5.19 9.71 -19.88
C LEU A 41 6.17 8.61 -20.29
N GLY A 42 5.85 7.33 -20.04
CA GLY A 42 6.73 6.20 -20.38
C GLY A 42 8.04 6.17 -19.58
N VAL A 43 8.07 6.77 -18.39
CA VAL A 43 9.32 6.96 -17.60
C VAL A 43 9.64 5.75 -16.73
N MET A 44 8.61 5.18 -16.08
CA MET A 44 8.78 4.02 -15.20
C MET A 44 7.48 3.22 -15.05
N ALA A 45 7.63 1.93 -14.71
CA ALA A 45 6.53 1.08 -14.29
C ALA A 45 5.90 1.58 -12.98
N SER A 46 4.70 1.09 -12.67
CA SER A 46 3.95 1.49 -11.48
C SER A 46 4.70 1.10 -10.20
N ALA A 47 4.76 1.99 -9.20
CA ALA A 47 4.96 1.55 -7.82
C ALA A 47 3.68 0.94 -7.25
N GLN A 48 3.71 0.53 -5.97
CA GLN A 48 2.57 -0.07 -5.27
C GLN A 48 1.26 0.74 -5.32
N GLY A 49 1.33 2.05 -5.55
CA GLY A 49 0.18 2.92 -5.85
C GLY A 49 -0.81 3.12 -4.70
N THR A 50 -0.45 2.76 -3.48
CA THR A 50 -1.21 2.93 -2.25
C THR A 50 -0.24 3.13 -1.09
N MET A 51 -0.69 3.81 -0.03
CA MET A 51 0.08 3.89 1.22
C MET A 51 -0.25 2.78 2.22
N ASN A 52 -1.26 1.94 1.93
CA ASN A 52 -1.76 0.89 2.83
C ASN A 52 -2.01 1.45 4.24
N ASN A 53 -2.95 2.40 4.36
CA ASN A 53 -3.25 3.03 5.64
C ASN A 53 -3.87 2.03 6.60
N PHE A 54 -3.10 1.65 7.60
CA PHE A 54 -3.55 0.79 8.67
C PHE A 54 -3.80 1.62 9.92
N THR A 55 -5.01 1.52 10.45
CA THR A 55 -5.42 2.20 11.66
C THR A 55 -6.03 1.20 12.60
N PHE A 56 -5.86 1.41 13.90
CA PHE A 56 -6.59 0.66 14.90
C PHE A 56 -6.74 1.46 16.18
N GLY A 57 -7.72 1.09 16.99
CA GLY A 57 -7.92 1.73 18.27
C GLY A 57 -9.12 1.24 19.04
N ASN A 58 -9.32 1.86 20.19
CA ASN A 58 -10.47 1.74 21.08
C ASN A 58 -10.63 3.07 21.84
N ASP A 59 -11.41 3.08 22.93
CA ASP A 59 -11.64 4.30 23.73
C ASP A 59 -10.36 4.92 24.33
N ARG A 60 -9.26 4.16 24.40
CA ARG A 60 -7.99 4.57 25.03
C ARG A 60 -6.86 4.77 24.04
N TYR A 61 -6.85 4.02 22.94
CA TYR A 61 -5.74 3.95 22.00
C TYR A 61 -6.17 4.33 20.58
N GLN A 62 -5.31 5.06 19.89
CA GLN A 62 -5.49 5.41 18.48
C GLN A 62 -4.14 5.33 17.78
N TYR A 63 -4.03 4.48 16.77
CA TYR A 63 -2.83 4.30 15.97
C TYR A 63 -3.13 4.49 14.49
N TYR A 64 -2.16 5.07 13.79
CA TYR A 64 -2.20 5.28 12.34
C TYR A 64 -0.82 5.01 11.76
N GLU A 65 -0.75 4.21 10.70
CA GLU A 65 0.46 3.91 9.97
C GLU A 65 0.22 3.77 8.47
N THR A 66 1.21 4.20 7.68
CA THR A 66 1.34 3.88 6.26
C THR A 66 2.37 2.78 6.09
N ILE A 67 2.09 1.74 5.30
CA ILE A 67 2.98 0.60 5.12
C ILE A 67 3.58 0.62 3.73
N ALA A 68 4.90 0.52 3.68
CA ALA A 68 5.69 0.50 2.46
C ALA A 68 5.42 -0.72 1.57
N GLY A 69 5.82 -0.63 0.31
CA GLY A 69 5.65 -1.70 -0.69
C GLY A 69 6.70 -1.62 -1.78
N GLY A 70 6.41 -2.19 -2.94
CA GLY A 70 7.35 -2.23 -4.05
C GLY A 70 7.37 -0.94 -4.86
N SER A 71 8.56 -0.41 -5.17
CA SER A 71 8.69 0.66 -6.18
C SER A 71 8.74 0.10 -7.61
N GLY A 72 8.31 0.90 -8.58
CA GLY A 72 8.39 0.52 -10.00
C GLY A 72 9.82 0.52 -10.52
N ALA A 73 10.08 -0.35 -11.50
CA ALA A 73 11.32 -0.35 -12.28
C ALA A 73 11.26 0.65 -13.45
N GLY A 74 12.41 1.02 -13.99
CA GLY A 74 12.53 1.88 -15.17
C GLY A 74 13.71 1.48 -16.05
N ASP A 75 13.95 2.27 -17.09
CA ASP A 75 15.07 1.99 -18.00
C ASP A 75 16.41 2.21 -17.30
N GLY A 76 17.12 1.10 -17.04
CA GLY A 76 18.42 1.11 -16.38
C GLY A 76 18.37 0.86 -14.87
N PHE A 77 17.20 0.66 -14.26
CA PHE A 77 17.11 0.44 -12.81
C PHE A 77 15.97 -0.49 -12.38
N ALA A 78 16.26 -1.37 -11.41
CA ALA A 78 15.28 -2.19 -10.73
C ALA A 78 14.52 -1.39 -9.66
N GLY A 79 13.30 -1.83 -9.34
CA GLY A 79 12.55 -1.32 -8.21
C GLY A 79 13.16 -1.77 -6.87
N THR A 80 12.96 -0.96 -5.84
CA THR A 80 13.40 -1.23 -4.47
C THR A 80 12.25 -1.86 -3.68
N ALA A 81 12.58 -2.88 -2.88
CA ALA A 81 11.60 -3.58 -2.06
C ALA A 81 11.28 -2.81 -0.76
N CYS A 82 10.02 -2.88 -0.32
CA CYS A 82 9.57 -2.34 0.97
C CYS A 82 9.96 -0.87 1.23
N VAL A 83 9.80 0.00 0.23
CA VAL A 83 10.05 1.44 0.38
C VAL A 83 8.76 2.25 0.29
N GLN A 84 8.78 3.40 0.95
CA GLN A 84 7.76 4.41 0.77
C GLN A 84 7.94 5.06 -0.61
N THR A 85 6.85 5.23 -1.34
CA THR A 85 6.88 5.67 -2.74
C THR A 85 5.95 6.84 -2.96
N HIS A 86 6.31 7.72 -3.90
CA HIS A 86 5.50 8.85 -4.32
C HIS A 86 5.12 9.80 -3.17
N MET A 87 3.86 9.76 -2.75
CA MET A 87 3.24 10.77 -1.90
C MET A 87 3.49 10.54 -0.41
N THR A 88 4.20 9.48 -0.03
CA THR A 88 4.47 9.17 1.38
C THR A 88 5.65 9.98 1.91
N ASN A 89 5.47 10.65 3.05
CA ASN A 89 6.49 11.44 3.74
C ASN A 89 6.77 10.94 5.19
N SER A 90 6.25 9.77 5.54
CA SER A 90 6.38 9.15 6.85
C SER A 90 7.50 8.12 6.89
N ARG A 91 8.02 7.88 8.09
CA ARG A 91 8.83 6.70 8.42
C ARG A 91 7.97 5.69 9.19
N LEU A 92 8.36 4.42 9.13
CA LEU A 92 7.75 3.38 9.95
C LEU A 92 8.02 3.69 11.44
N THR A 93 7.06 3.38 12.31
CA THR A 93 7.31 3.38 13.76
C THR A 93 8.17 2.18 14.12
N ASP A 94 9.19 2.39 14.96
CA ASP A 94 10.04 1.29 15.44
C ASP A 94 9.19 0.23 16.16
N PRO A 95 9.43 -1.08 15.92
CA PRO A 95 8.64 -2.15 16.53
C PRO A 95 8.57 -2.05 18.06
N GLU A 96 9.70 -1.76 18.72
CA GLU A 96 9.76 -1.63 20.18
C GLU A 96 8.88 -0.48 20.70
N ILE A 97 8.81 0.63 19.96
CA ILE A 97 7.96 1.77 20.31
C ILE A 97 6.48 1.46 20.08
N LEU A 98 6.16 0.75 19.00
CA LEU A 98 4.81 0.28 18.71
C LEU A 98 4.30 -0.64 19.84
N GLU A 99 5.08 -1.66 20.19
CA GLU A 99 4.71 -2.65 21.20
C GLU A 99 4.69 -2.07 22.62
N TRP A 100 5.52 -1.06 22.89
CA TRP A 100 5.52 -0.38 24.19
C TRP A 100 4.32 0.55 24.38
N ARG A 101 3.89 1.25 23.32
CA ARG A 101 2.82 2.26 23.42
C ARG A 101 1.41 1.69 23.25
N TYR A 102 1.29 0.58 22.55
CA TYR A 102 0.00 0.01 22.17
C TYR A 102 -0.07 -1.47 22.54
N PRO A 103 -1.25 -1.99 22.94
CA PRO A 103 -1.45 -3.40 23.29
C PRO A 103 -1.52 -4.27 22.02
N VAL A 104 -0.44 -4.25 21.24
CA VAL A 104 -0.23 -5.07 20.05
C VAL A 104 1.19 -5.61 20.06
N ARG A 105 1.41 -6.70 19.32
CA ARG A 105 2.74 -7.26 19.07
C ARG A 105 2.97 -7.35 17.57
N LEU A 106 4.15 -6.95 17.10
CA LEU A 106 4.55 -7.14 15.71
C LEU A 106 5.12 -8.54 15.55
N ASP A 107 4.28 -9.49 15.12
CA ASP A 107 4.70 -10.86 14.87
C ASP A 107 5.77 -10.93 13.76
N SER A 108 5.61 -10.13 12.69
CA SER A 108 6.66 -9.94 11.68
C SER A 108 6.47 -8.71 10.82
N PHE A 109 7.59 -8.22 10.26
CA PHE A 109 7.61 -7.30 9.14
C PHE A 109 8.72 -7.71 8.17
N ALA A 110 8.35 -8.21 6.99
CA ALA A 110 9.27 -8.88 6.08
C ALA A 110 9.03 -8.49 4.61
N ILE A 111 10.04 -8.69 3.76
CA ILE A 111 9.89 -8.53 2.32
C ILE A 111 8.98 -9.64 1.77
N ARG A 112 7.96 -9.25 1.00
CA ARG A 112 7.06 -10.16 0.27
C ARG A 112 7.73 -10.64 -1.02
N ARG A 113 8.69 -11.55 -0.88
CA ARG A 113 9.56 -11.97 -1.99
C ARG A 113 8.78 -12.48 -3.20
N GLY A 114 9.17 -12.04 -4.39
CA GLY A 114 8.56 -12.46 -5.65
C GLY A 114 7.23 -11.75 -5.98
N SER A 115 6.90 -10.67 -5.27
CA SER A 115 5.72 -9.85 -5.56
C SER A 115 5.97 -8.75 -6.58
N GLY A 116 7.23 -8.36 -6.80
CA GLY A 116 7.62 -7.43 -7.85
C GLY A 116 7.50 -8.05 -9.24
N GLY A 117 6.99 -7.27 -10.18
CA GLY A 117 6.79 -7.66 -11.57
C GLY A 117 8.11 -7.99 -12.26
N ALA A 118 8.11 -9.02 -13.09
CA ALA A 118 9.29 -9.40 -13.87
C ALA A 118 9.52 -8.45 -15.04
N GLY A 119 10.75 -8.35 -15.48
CA GLY A 119 11.18 -7.61 -16.66
C GLY A 119 12.70 -7.66 -16.74
N ARG A 120 13.29 -7.06 -17.76
CA ARG A 120 14.74 -6.81 -17.79
C ARG A 120 15.21 -6.15 -16.49
N TRP A 121 14.40 -5.22 -15.99
CA TRP A 121 14.51 -4.68 -14.64
C TRP A 121 13.30 -5.09 -13.82
N ARG A 122 13.53 -5.80 -12.71
CA ARG A 122 12.45 -6.27 -11.84
C ARG A 122 11.87 -5.12 -11.02
N GLY A 123 10.55 -5.13 -10.84
CA GLY A 123 9.88 -4.28 -9.87
C GLY A 123 10.25 -4.66 -8.44
N GLY A 124 10.11 -3.71 -7.52
CA GLY A 124 10.37 -3.93 -6.10
C GLY A 124 9.35 -4.88 -5.47
N ASP A 125 9.79 -5.71 -4.54
CA ASP A 125 8.87 -6.54 -3.76
C ASP A 125 8.12 -5.69 -2.71
N GLY A 126 6.85 -6.02 -2.49
CA GLY A 126 6.05 -5.50 -1.39
C GLY A 126 6.54 -5.99 -0.02
N ALA A 127 5.73 -5.76 1.00
CA ALA A 127 5.98 -6.13 2.39
C ALA A 127 4.88 -7.04 2.93
N ILE A 128 5.20 -7.82 3.96
CA ILE A 128 4.24 -8.56 4.79
C ILE A 128 4.36 -8.01 6.19
N ARG A 129 3.27 -7.43 6.72
CA ARG A 129 3.19 -6.92 8.10
C ARG A 129 2.13 -7.70 8.87
N ARG A 130 2.52 -8.28 10.01
CA ARG A 130 1.66 -9.12 10.86
C ARG A 130 1.57 -8.50 12.25
N VAL A 131 0.41 -7.98 12.61
CA VAL A 131 0.18 -7.31 13.90
C VAL A 131 -0.83 -8.11 14.71
N ARG A 132 -0.37 -8.65 15.84
CA ARG A 132 -1.20 -9.37 16.81
C ARG A 132 -1.81 -8.40 17.80
N PHE A 133 -3.11 -8.50 18.03
CA PHE A 133 -3.81 -7.69 19.02
C PHE A 133 -3.77 -8.37 20.39
N LEU A 134 -3.53 -7.58 21.45
CA LEU A 134 -3.51 -8.04 22.83
C LEU A 134 -4.71 -7.53 23.64
N GLU A 135 -5.45 -6.57 23.10
CA GLU A 135 -6.72 -6.06 23.61
C GLU A 135 -7.76 -5.98 22.48
N THR A 136 -9.03 -5.90 22.85
CA THR A 136 -10.12 -5.68 21.89
C THR A 136 -10.02 -4.29 21.30
N MET A 137 -10.02 -4.22 19.97
CA MET A 137 -9.90 -2.99 19.19
C MET A 137 -10.63 -3.12 17.86
N THR A 138 -10.99 -1.99 17.27
CA THR A 138 -11.40 -1.95 15.85
C THR A 138 -10.17 -1.63 15.01
N ALA A 139 -9.90 -2.46 14.01
CA ALA A 139 -8.85 -2.24 13.02
C ALA A 139 -9.48 -1.90 11.67
N ALA A 140 -8.94 -0.89 10.99
CA ALA A 140 -9.38 -0.49 9.67
C ALA A 140 -8.18 -0.33 8.71
N ILE A 141 -8.41 -0.77 7.48
CA ILE A 141 -7.46 -0.66 6.37
C ILE A 141 -8.12 0.13 5.26
N LEU A 142 -7.38 1.08 4.71
CA LEU A 142 -7.70 1.81 3.49
C LEU A 142 -6.51 1.61 2.54
N SER A 143 -6.73 0.83 1.49
CA SER A 143 -5.65 0.40 0.61
C SER A 143 -6.11 0.19 -0.84
N GLY A 144 -5.24 0.52 -1.79
CA GLY A 144 -5.42 0.28 -3.21
C GLY A 144 -4.82 -1.03 -3.70
N HIS A 145 -4.87 -1.25 -5.02
CA HIS A 145 -4.20 -2.35 -5.71
C HIS A 145 -4.45 -3.76 -5.10
N ARG A 146 -5.67 -4.00 -4.61
CA ARG A 146 -6.17 -5.33 -4.23
C ARG A 146 -6.89 -6.07 -5.36
N ARG A 147 -7.31 -5.32 -6.40
CA ARG A 147 -8.00 -5.83 -7.60
C ARG A 147 -7.21 -5.60 -8.88
N VAL A 148 -6.72 -4.37 -9.08
CA VAL A 148 -5.95 -3.98 -10.26
C VAL A 148 -4.47 -4.02 -9.92
N PRO A 149 -3.64 -4.82 -10.61
CA PRO A 149 -2.22 -4.91 -10.31
C PRO A 149 -1.47 -3.64 -10.72
N PRO A 150 -0.37 -3.29 -10.03
CA PRO A 150 0.58 -2.26 -10.49
C PRO A 150 1.12 -2.62 -11.87
N TYR A 151 0.92 -1.77 -12.86
CA TYR A 151 1.27 -2.06 -14.25
C TYR A 151 2.79 -2.15 -14.46
N GLY A 152 3.24 -3.01 -15.37
CA GLY A 152 4.60 -3.03 -15.91
C GLY A 152 4.75 -2.11 -17.12
N MET A 153 5.98 -1.84 -17.57
CA MET A 153 6.25 -0.90 -18.66
C MET A 153 7.25 -1.46 -19.68
N ALA A 154 7.15 -1.03 -20.93
CA ALA A 154 8.06 -1.41 -22.02
C ALA A 154 8.24 -2.93 -22.17
N GLY A 155 7.17 -3.72 -21.98
CA GLY A 155 7.19 -5.19 -22.02
C GLY A 155 7.42 -5.87 -20.68
N GLY A 156 7.64 -5.12 -19.60
CA GLY A 156 7.69 -5.64 -18.23
C GLY A 156 6.31 -6.08 -17.73
N LEU A 157 6.30 -7.07 -16.85
CA LEU A 157 5.11 -7.65 -16.25
C LEU A 157 4.62 -6.84 -15.04
N PRO A 158 3.30 -6.88 -14.75
CA PRO A 158 2.73 -6.23 -13.59
C PRO A 158 3.25 -6.81 -12.26
N GLY A 159 3.27 -5.98 -11.23
CA GLY A 159 3.47 -6.42 -9.85
C GLY A 159 2.26 -7.17 -9.30
N ALA A 160 2.47 -7.99 -8.28
CA ALA A 160 1.39 -8.66 -7.58
C ALA A 160 0.52 -7.67 -6.80
N VAL A 161 -0.79 -7.91 -6.81
CA VAL A 161 -1.75 -7.21 -5.95
C VAL A 161 -1.46 -7.48 -4.48
N GLY A 162 -1.83 -6.52 -3.63
CA GLY A 162 -1.81 -6.70 -2.18
C GLY A 162 -2.98 -7.58 -1.70
N ARG A 163 -2.95 -7.95 -0.42
CA ARG A 163 -4.02 -8.71 0.27
C ARG A 163 -4.11 -8.29 1.72
N ASN A 164 -5.32 -8.34 2.27
CA ASN A 164 -5.60 -8.06 3.67
C ASN A 164 -6.30 -9.28 4.26
N THR A 165 -5.82 -9.79 5.39
CA THR A 165 -6.36 -10.99 6.03
C THR A 165 -6.35 -10.83 7.54
N VAL A 166 -7.41 -11.27 8.21
CA VAL A 166 -7.41 -11.49 9.66
C VAL A 166 -7.25 -12.98 9.92
N GLN A 167 -6.23 -13.33 10.70
CA GLN A 167 -6.10 -14.65 11.29
C GLN A 167 -6.67 -14.58 12.71
N ARG A 168 -7.74 -15.32 12.97
CA ARG A 168 -8.34 -15.40 14.31
C ARG A 168 -7.48 -16.23 15.25
N ALA A 169 -7.69 -16.06 16.55
CA ALA A 169 -6.99 -16.83 17.59
C ALA A 169 -7.17 -18.36 17.44
N ASP A 170 -8.29 -18.82 16.86
CA ASP A 170 -8.55 -20.24 16.55
C ASP A 170 -7.83 -20.74 15.27
N GLY A 171 -7.12 -19.86 14.56
CA GLY A 171 -6.39 -20.15 13.34
C GLY A 171 -7.19 -19.93 12.05
N SER A 172 -8.49 -19.62 12.11
CA SER A 172 -9.30 -19.32 10.93
C SER A 172 -8.83 -18.04 10.23
N LEU A 173 -8.94 -18.02 8.90
CA LEU A 173 -8.53 -16.90 8.05
C LEU A 173 -9.74 -16.23 7.41
N ILE A 174 -9.81 -14.91 7.55
CA ILE A 174 -10.86 -14.07 6.97
C ILE A 174 -10.18 -13.09 6.01
N ALA A 175 -10.44 -13.25 4.71
CA ALA A 175 -9.99 -12.28 3.71
C ALA A 175 -10.82 -10.99 3.84
N LEU A 176 -10.15 -9.85 3.69
CA LEU A 176 -10.76 -8.54 3.72
C LEU A 176 -10.56 -7.82 2.38
N ASP A 177 -11.49 -6.91 2.07
CA ASP A 177 -11.41 -6.04 0.92
C ASP A 177 -10.30 -4.96 1.06
N ALA A 178 -10.15 -4.16 0.00
CA ALA A 178 -9.26 -3.01 -0.06
C ALA A 178 -9.52 -1.97 1.05
N CYS A 179 -10.79 -1.71 1.31
CA CYS A 179 -11.25 -0.83 2.37
C CYS A 179 -12.12 -1.66 3.31
N ALA A 180 -11.68 -1.86 4.54
CA ALA A 180 -12.40 -2.71 5.48
C ALA A 180 -12.18 -2.23 6.92
N SER A 181 -13.16 -2.52 7.77
CA SER A 181 -13.09 -2.37 9.22
C SER A 181 -13.50 -3.69 9.87
N VAL A 182 -12.83 -4.08 10.93
CA VAL A 182 -13.04 -5.35 11.62
C VAL A 182 -12.72 -5.24 13.10
N ASP A 183 -13.53 -5.89 13.93
CA ASP A 183 -13.24 -6.03 15.34
C ASP A 183 -12.20 -7.14 15.56
N MET A 184 -11.16 -6.78 16.29
CA MET A 184 -10.03 -7.61 16.65
C MET A 184 -10.13 -7.98 18.12
N HIS A 185 -9.87 -9.24 18.43
CA HIS A 185 -9.83 -9.74 19.81
C HIS A 185 -8.40 -10.11 20.20
N PRO A 186 -8.10 -10.21 21.51
CA PRO A 186 -6.80 -10.69 21.96
C PRO A 186 -6.43 -12.03 21.30
N GLY A 187 -5.25 -12.07 20.68
CA GLY A 187 -4.73 -13.23 19.95
C GLY A 187 -4.97 -13.20 18.43
N ASP A 188 -5.90 -12.38 17.94
CA ASP A 188 -6.12 -12.19 16.50
C ASP A 188 -4.91 -11.46 15.87
N VAL A 189 -4.61 -11.77 14.60
CA VAL A 189 -3.51 -11.18 13.83
C VAL A 189 -4.05 -10.56 12.55
N PHE A 190 -3.81 -9.26 12.39
CA PHE A 190 -4.05 -8.56 11.13
C PHE A 190 -2.81 -8.70 10.23
N ILE A 191 -3.00 -9.24 9.02
CA ILE A 191 -1.94 -9.53 8.06
C ILE A 191 -2.15 -8.65 6.83
N ILE A 192 -1.15 -7.83 6.52
CA ILE A 192 -1.14 -6.94 5.36
C ILE A 192 -0.02 -7.37 4.44
N GLU A 193 -0.39 -7.84 3.26
CA GLU A 193 0.52 -8.07 2.14
C GLU A 193 0.42 -6.86 1.20
N THR A 194 1.44 -6.00 1.17
CA THR A 194 1.43 -4.82 0.30
C THR A 194 1.75 -5.19 -1.16
N PRO A 195 1.30 -4.38 -2.14
CA PRO A 195 1.57 -4.63 -3.55
C PRO A 195 3.07 -4.54 -3.87
N GLY A 196 3.49 -5.30 -4.89
CA GLY A 196 4.80 -5.10 -5.52
C GLY A 196 4.81 -3.91 -6.49
N GLY A 197 5.97 -3.58 -7.04
CA GLY A 197 6.08 -2.66 -8.18
C GLY A 197 6.05 -3.42 -9.51
N GLY A 198 5.71 -2.74 -10.60
CA GLY A 198 5.79 -3.29 -11.94
C GLY A 198 7.24 -3.42 -12.45
N GLY A 199 7.48 -4.42 -13.31
CA GLY A 199 8.75 -4.59 -14.01
C GLY A 199 8.87 -3.70 -15.24
N TYR A 200 10.09 -3.55 -15.74
CA TYR A 200 10.42 -2.76 -16.93
C TYR A 200 11.23 -3.57 -17.95
N GLY A 201 10.87 -3.49 -19.23
CA GLY A 201 11.52 -4.24 -20.30
C GLY A 201 11.06 -5.69 -20.38
N ALA A 202 11.10 -6.28 -21.58
CA ALA A 202 10.78 -7.70 -21.77
C ALA A 202 11.67 -8.62 -20.91
N VAL A 203 11.11 -9.75 -20.49
CA VAL A 203 11.87 -10.82 -19.83
C VAL A 203 12.58 -11.59 -20.93
N GLU A 204 13.92 -11.61 -20.90
CA GLU A 204 14.74 -12.51 -21.72
C GLU A 204 14.80 -13.92 -21.09
#